data_AF-A0A2N8S1J1-F1
#
_entry.id   AF-A0A2N8S1J1-F1
#
_cell.length_a   1.000
_cell.length_b   1.000
_cell.length_c   1.000
_cell.angle_alpha   90.00
_cell.angle_beta   90.00
_cell.angle_gamma   90.00
#
_symmetry.space_group_name_H-M   'P 1'
#
loop_
_entity.id
_entity.type
_entity.pdbx_description
1 polymer ?
#
loop_
_entity_poly.entity_id
_entity_poly.type
_entity_poly.pdbx_seq_one_letter_code
_entity_poly.pdbx_strand_id
1 'polypeptide(L)'
;MKRFLLVFALTTSSAQAGVLINSPYWVVGLSCPNNQECYAASNGSYTGSLNGARRFDDQAQAVKFLNSLTSSLRDKSPRLEQRTEQQCVEPSENRNYNGRAC
;
A
#
# COMPACT_ATOMS: atom_id res chain seq x y z
N MET A 1 9.22 -52.17 32.98
CA MET A 1 9.44 -51.40 31.73
C MET A 1 8.22 -50.51 31.49
N LYS A 2 8.33 -49.20 31.69
CA LYS A 2 7.20 -48.26 31.64
C LYS A 2 7.31 -47.44 30.34
N ARG A 3 6.47 -47.75 29.35
CA ARG A 3 6.46 -47.07 28.05
C ARG A 3 5.69 -45.76 28.19
N PHE A 4 6.40 -44.63 28.16
CA PHE A 4 5.79 -43.31 28.00
C PHE A 4 5.41 -43.12 26.53
N LEU A 5 4.12 -43.06 26.24
CA LEU A 5 3.61 -42.64 24.93
C LEU A 5 3.55 -41.11 24.92
N LEU A 6 4.52 -40.49 24.25
CA LEU A 6 4.50 -39.07 23.91
C LEU A 6 3.50 -38.85 22.77
N VAL A 7 2.34 -38.30 23.09
CA VAL A 7 1.37 -37.83 22.10
C VAL A 7 1.83 -36.46 21.60
N PHE A 8 2.38 -36.42 20.38
CA PHE A 8 2.65 -35.18 19.66
C PHE A 8 1.31 -34.60 19.19
N ALA A 9 0.77 -33.64 19.93
CA ALA A 9 -0.38 -32.85 19.49
C ALA A 9 0.09 -31.88 18.39
N LEU A 10 -0.21 -32.23 17.13
CA LEU A 10 -0.02 -31.34 15.99
C LEU A 10 -1.06 -30.21 16.08
N THR A 11 -0.66 -29.06 16.64
CA THR A 11 -1.46 -27.84 16.55
C THR A 11 -1.39 -27.34 15.11
N THR A 12 -2.34 -27.76 14.27
CA THR A 12 -2.53 -27.17 12.95
C THR A 12 -3.04 -25.75 13.15
N SER A 13 -2.18 -24.74 13.00
CA SER A 13 -2.61 -23.35 12.92
C SER A 13 -3.60 -23.23 11.77
N SER A 14 -4.88 -22.97 12.07
CA SER A 14 -5.87 -22.61 11.07
C SER A 14 -5.47 -21.27 10.48
N ALA A 15 -4.75 -21.30 9.35
CA ALA A 15 -4.55 -20.13 8.51
C ALA A 15 -5.93 -19.68 8.03
N GLN A 16 -6.39 -18.55 8.54
CA GLN A 16 -7.63 -17.94 8.10
C GLN A 16 -7.37 -17.39 6.69
N ALA A 17 -8.20 -17.77 5.72
CA ALA A 17 -8.08 -17.25 4.36
C ALA A 17 -8.16 -15.72 4.40
N GLY A 18 -7.28 -15.05 3.65
CA GLY A 18 -7.31 -13.61 3.54
C GLY A 18 -8.58 -13.15 2.82
N VAL A 19 -8.86 -11.86 2.94
CA VAL A 19 -9.96 -11.21 2.23
C VAL A 19 -9.40 -10.13 1.32
N LEU A 20 -9.78 -10.18 0.06
CA LEU A 20 -9.39 -9.22 -0.95
C LEU A 20 -10.22 -7.95 -0.74
N ILE A 21 -9.54 -6.85 -0.44
CA ILE A 21 -10.15 -5.54 -0.25
C ILE A 21 -9.60 -4.53 -1.25
N ASN A 22 -10.42 -3.55 -1.61
CA ASN A 22 -9.99 -2.36 -2.33
C ASN A 22 -9.45 -1.36 -1.30
N SER A 23 -8.12 -1.26 -1.19
CA SER A 23 -7.45 -0.36 -0.25
C SER A 23 -7.09 0.95 -0.95
N PRO A 24 -7.55 2.11 -0.45
CA PRO A 24 -7.13 3.40 -0.98
C PRO A 24 -5.70 3.75 -0.53
N TYR A 25 -4.94 4.37 -1.41
CA TYR A 25 -3.63 4.95 -1.11
C TYR A 25 -3.45 6.28 -1.84
N TRP A 26 -2.49 7.06 -1.39
CA TRP A 26 -2.20 8.40 -1.90
C TRP A 26 -0.84 8.44 -2.58
N VAL A 27 -0.78 9.18 -3.69
CA VAL A 27 0.45 9.49 -4.42
C VAL A 27 0.48 10.97 -4.76
N VAL A 28 1.66 11.47 -5.15
CA VAL A 28 1.80 12.82 -5.71
C VAL A 28 2.04 12.73 -7.21
N GLY A 29 1.04 13.11 -7.98
CA GLY A 29 1.12 13.25 -9.43
C GLY A 29 1.81 14.55 -9.83
N LEU A 30 2.51 14.53 -10.96
CA LEU A 30 3.23 15.66 -11.54
C LEU A 30 2.78 15.88 -12.99
N SER A 31 3.03 17.07 -13.49
CA SER A 31 2.91 17.42 -14.91
C SER A 31 4.29 17.40 -15.55
N CYS A 32 4.58 16.35 -16.31
CA CYS A 32 5.86 16.15 -16.98
C CYS A 32 5.69 16.23 -18.49
N PRO A 33 6.59 16.92 -19.21
CA PRO A 33 6.53 16.95 -20.66
C PRO A 33 6.67 15.52 -21.21
N ASN A 34 5.83 15.18 -22.19
CA ASN A 34 5.82 13.91 -22.94
C ASN A 34 5.50 12.63 -22.15
N ASN A 35 4.96 12.72 -20.92
CA ASN A 35 4.56 11.53 -20.15
C ASN A 35 3.09 11.61 -19.74
N GLN A 36 2.32 10.55 -20.03
CA GLN A 36 0.93 10.42 -19.58
C GLN A 36 0.84 10.14 -18.08
N GLU A 37 1.83 9.42 -17.55
CA GLU A 37 1.95 9.09 -16.14
C GLU A 37 3.25 9.68 -15.59
N CYS A 38 3.16 10.53 -14.57
CA CYS A 38 4.32 11.10 -13.90
C CYS A 38 4.05 11.29 -12.42
N TYR A 39 4.87 10.67 -11.57
CA TYR A 39 4.66 10.66 -10.13
C TYR A 39 5.95 10.92 -9.38
N ALA A 40 5.87 11.57 -8.23
CA ALA A 40 7.03 11.75 -7.37
C ALA A 40 7.44 10.41 -6.74
N ALA A 41 8.70 10.00 -6.95
CA ALA A 41 9.29 8.82 -6.31
C ALA A 41 10.02 9.20 -5.00
N SER A 42 10.50 10.43 -4.91
CA SER A 42 11.10 11.05 -3.73
C SER A 42 10.93 12.58 -3.79
N ASN A 43 11.45 13.32 -2.82
CA ASN A 43 11.29 14.78 -2.79
C ASN A 43 12.06 15.53 -3.91
N GLY A 44 13.01 14.86 -4.58
CA GLY A 44 13.82 15.41 -5.67
C GLY A 44 13.81 14.59 -6.96
N SER A 45 13.03 13.51 -7.05
CA SER A 45 12.96 12.66 -8.24
C SER A 45 11.54 12.21 -8.55
N TYR A 46 11.30 11.90 -9.82
CA TYR A 46 10.03 11.39 -10.31
C TYR A 46 10.21 10.13 -11.16
N THR A 47 9.11 9.41 -11.36
CA THR A 47 9.02 8.21 -12.18
C THR A 47 7.89 8.35 -13.21
N GLY A 48 8.03 7.64 -14.32
CA GLY A 48 7.00 7.56 -15.38
C GLY A 48 5.97 6.46 -15.15
N SER A 49 5.86 5.90 -13.95
CA SER A 49 4.92 4.80 -13.66
C SER A 49 4.36 4.88 -12.25
N LEU A 50 3.11 4.45 -12.07
CA LEU A 50 2.47 4.41 -10.76
C LEU A 50 3.15 3.44 -9.78
N ASN A 51 3.79 2.37 -10.27
CA ASN A 51 4.50 1.40 -9.43
C ASN A 51 5.77 1.95 -8.79
N GLY A 52 6.46 2.89 -9.43
CA GLY A 52 7.62 3.57 -8.83
C GLY A 52 7.25 4.79 -7.98
N ALA A 53 5.97 5.14 -7.90
CA ALA A 53 5.52 6.30 -7.16
C ALA A 53 5.68 6.08 -5.66
N ARG A 54 5.99 7.14 -4.92
CA ARG A 54 5.93 7.09 -3.46
C ARG A 54 4.46 6.99 -3.03
N ARG A 55 4.15 5.92 -2.30
CA ARG A 55 2.80 5.64 -1.80
C ARG A 55 2.67 6.00 -0.32
N PHE A 56 1.47 6.43 0.06
CA PHE A 56 1.11 6.73 1.44
C PHE A 56 -0.28 6.19 1.74
N ASP A 57 -0.44 5.49 2.85
CA ASP A 57 -1.76 5.05 3.30
C ASP A 57 -2.57 6.21 3.93
N ASP A 58 -1.87 7.23 4.43
CA ASP A 58 -2.45 8.40 5.08
C ASP A 58 -2.33 9.67 4.22
N GLN A 59 -3.46 10.37 4.06
CA GLN A 59 -3.53 11.59 3.26
C GLN A 59 -2.64 12.70 3.84
N ALA A 60 -2.58 12.83 5.17
CA ALA A 60 -1.81 13.90 5.79
C ALA A 60 -0.30 13.70 5.60
N GLN A 61 0.17 12.46 5.59
CA GLN A 61 1.56 12.14 5.22
C GLN A 61 1.86 12.49 3.77
N ALA A 62 0.93 12.19 2.84
CA ALA A 62 1.09 12.55 1.44
C ALA A 62 1.12 14.07 1.22
N VAL A 63 0.30 14.83 1.96
CA VAL A 63 0.32 16.31 1.94
C VAL A 63 1.64 16.85 2.49
N LYS A 64 2.15 16.31 3.60
CA LYS A 64 3.48 16.68 4.12
C LYS A 64 4.57 16.43 3.08
N PHE A 65 4.51 15.29 2.40
CA PHE A 65 5.46 14.98 1.33
C PHE A 65 5.34 15.94 0.15
N LEU A 66 4.13 16.25 -0.32
CA LEU A 66 3.87 17.24 -1.37
C LEU A 66 4.46 18.61 -1.02
N ASN A 67 4.34 19.04 0.23
CA ASN A 67 4.91 20.30 0.70
C ASN A 67 6.45 20.26 0.86
N SER A 68 7.04 19.07 0.94
CA SER A 68 8.49 18.87 1.08
C SER A 68 9.24 18.78 -0.26
N LEU A 69 8.52 18.81 -1.39
CA LEU A 69 9.11 18.70 -2.71
C LEU A 69 10.09 19.84 -2.99
N THR A 70 11.23 19.50 -3.60
CA THR A 70 12.20 20.48 -4.08
C THR A 70 11.61 21.34 -5.21
N SER A 71 12.14 22.53 -5.43
CA SER A 71 11.67 23.47 -6.47
C SER A 71 11.53 22.80 -7.85
N SER A 72 12.49 21.94 -8.21
CA SER A 72 12.49 21.20 -9.48
C SER A 72 11.22 20.36 -9.73
N LEU A 73 10.59 19.84 -8.67
CA LEU A 73 9.34 19.10 -8.74
C LEU A 73 8.13 20.01 -8.50
N ARG A 74 8.28 21.08 -7.72
CA ARG A 74 7.22 22.08 -7.52
C ARG A 74 6.86 22.80 -8.82
N ASP A 75 7.84 23.03 -9.69
CA ASP A 75 7.65 23.63 -11.01
C ASP A 75 6.89 22.70 -11.98
N LYS A 76 6.66 21.43 -11.60
CA LYS A 76 5.90 20.43 -12.36
C LYS A 76 4.46 20.30 -11.88
N SER A 77 3.88 21.35 -11.29
CA SER A 77 2.48 21.39 -10.85
C SER A 77 2.05 20.14 -10.04
N PRO A 78 2.70 19.86 -8.89
CA PRO A 78 2.40 18.67 -8.10
C PRO A 78 0.97 18.72 -7.57
N ARG A 79 0.31 17.57 -7.61
CA ARG A 79 -1.06 17.39 -7.12
C ARG A 79 -1.19 16.08 -6.36
N LEU A 80 -2.02 16.10 -5.33
CA LEU A 80 -2.34 14.92 -4.57
C LEU A 80 -3.37 14.07 -5.34
N GLU A 81 -3.12 12.78 -5.49
CA GLU A 81 -4.02 11.86 -6.17
C GLU A 81 -4.32 10.65 -5.27
N GLN A 82 -5.60 10.29 -5.15
CA GLN A 82 -6.02 9.04 -4.51
C GLN A 82 -6.11 7.94 -5.54
N ARG A 83 -5.60 6.77 -5.20
CA ARG A 83 -5.65 5.54 -5.99
C ARG A 83 -6.19 4.42 -5.12
N THR A 84 -6.54 3.32 -5.76
CA THR A 84 -7.05 2.13 -5.08
C THR A 84 -6.35 0.91 -5.65
N GLU A 85 -5.95 -0.01 -4.79
CA GLU A 85 -5.42 -1.31 -5.20
C GLU A 85 -6.10 -2.44 -4.45
N GLN A 86 -6.09 -3.61 -5.07
CA GLN A 86 -6.56 -4.83 -4.41
C GLN A 86 -5.46 -5.37 -3.52
N GLN A 87 -5.75 -5.47 -2.23
CA GLN A 87 -4.84 -6.03 -1.24
C GLN A 87 -5.52 -7.22 -0.56
N CYS A 88 -4.77 -8.30 -0.39
CA CYS A 88 -5.17 -9.41 0.48
C CYS A 88 -4.82 -9.05 1.92
N VAL A 89 -5.83 -8.96 2.80
CA VAL A 89 -5.63 -8.68 4.22
C VAL A 89 -6.12 -9.84 5.06
N GLU A 90 -5.47 -10.09 6.20
CA GLU A 90 -5.95 -11.09 7.15
C GLU A 90 -7.23 -10.58 7.82
N PRO A 91 -8.32 -11.37 7.85
CA PRO A 91 -9.54 -10.98 8.53
C PRO A 91 -9.24 -10.80 10.03
N SER A 92 -9.41 -9.57 10.51
CA SER A 92 -9.28 -9.27 11.95
C SER A 92 -10.65 -9.36 12.62
N GLU A 93 -10.74 -9.96 13.81
CA GLU A 93 -12.01 -10.15 14.54
C GLU A 93 -12.82 -8.85 14.75
N ASN A 94 -12.13 -7.70 14.69
CA ASN A 94 -12.73 -6.38 14.90
C ASN A 94 -13.12 -5.65 13.60
N ARG A 95 -12.89 -6.24 12.43
CA ARG A 95 -13.26 -5.65 11.12
C ARG A 95 -13.90 -6.71 10.24
N ASN A 96 -15.22 -6.58 10.08
CA ASN A 96 -15.97 -7.43 9.16
C ASN A 96 -15.73 -6.93 7.72
N TYR A 97 -14.76 -7.54 7.04
CA TYR A 97 -14.45 -7.25 5.65
C TYR A 97 -15.37 -8.07 4.74
N ASN A 98 -16.31 -7.42 4.04
CA ASN A 98 -17.12 -8.03 2.98
C ASN A 98 -16.29 -8.15 1.67
N GLY A 99 -15.22 -8.95 1.70
CA GLY A 99 -14.32 -9.17 0.57
C GLY A 99 -14.41 -10.59 0.01
N ARG A 100 -13.95 -10.79 -1.23
CA ARG A 100 -13.76 -12.15 -1.80
C ARG A 100 -12.54 -12.79 -1.13
N ALA A 101 -12.60 -14.09 -0.84
CA ALA A 101 -11.43 -14.80 -0.32
C ALA A 101 -10.23 -14.71 -1.27
N CYS A 102 -9.06 -14.53 -0.68
CA CYS A 102 -7.72 -14.68 -1.23
C CYS A 102 -6.90 -15.54 -0.25
#